data_AF-A0A316TWG0-F1
#
_entry.id   AF-A0A316TWG0-F1
#
_cell.length_a   1.000
_cell.length_b   1.000
_cell.length_c   1.000
_cell.angle_alpha   90.00
_cell.angle_beta   90.00
_cell.angle_gamma   90.00
#
_symmetry.space_group_name_H-M   'P 1'
#
loop_
_entity.id
_entity.type
_entity.pdbx_description
1 polymer ?
#
loop_
_entity_poly.entity_id
_entity_poly.type
_entity_poly.pdbx_seq_one_letter_code
_entity_poly.pdbx_strand_id
1 'polypeptide(L)'
;MTDWSQVLLLLVLPISLYLYITRMGKDRRDALFTGAIVLILMFFREIVSLTDVTGRELLKEYSAILLLVLLLILILMSIRRLRPEISRYPYPFVYVPFIILLFYPLVQGTEALTNIIFIIIEGGSVLSLLFLTIAHFSLFEKKWVAVLNVVVLFLAYIFFWFEPQFFAAEQWMWQSLLSIGMITSSIAFPVILSETNLYKEPAQL
;
A
#
# COMPACT_ATOMS: atom_id res chain seq x y z
N MET A 1 -4.73 17.96 8.10
CA MET A 1 -4.12 16.72 8.60
C MET A 1 -3.22 16.18 7.50
N THR A 2 -1.99 15.84 7.83
CA THR A 2 -1.12 15.06 6.93
C THR A 2 -1.66 13.64 6.91
N ASP A 3 -2.38 13.31 5.85
CA ASP A 3 -3.17 12.09 5.80
C ASP A 3 -2.25 10.88 5.64
N TRP A 4 -2.18 10.04 6.69
CA TRP A 4 -1.42 8.79 6.74
C TRP A 4 -1.58 7.90 5.49
N SER A 5 -2.76 7.95 4.86
CA SER A 5 -3.03 7.40 3.52
C SER A 5 -1.97 7.72 2.46
N GLN A 6 -1.43 8.95 2.40
CA GLN A 6 -0.40 9.37 1.44
C GLN A 6 0.91 8.60 1.64
N VAL A 7 1.20 8.22 2.89
CA VAL A 7 2.41 7.51 3.26
C VAL A 7 2.30 6.03 2.95
N LEU A 8 1.17 5.40 3.30
CA LEU A 8 0.91 4.02 2.93
C LEU A 8 0.95 3.84 1.42
N LEU A 9 0.41 4.81 0.67
CA LEU A 9 0.53 4.86 -0.78
C LEU A 9 2.00 4.91 -1.23
N LEU A 10 2.82 5.81 -0.68
CA LEU A 10 4.23 5.96 -1.03
C LEU A 10 5.08 4.71 -0.74
N LEU A 11 4.70 3.90 0.25
CA LEU A 11 5.41 2.68 0.64
C LEU A 11 4.94 1.43 -0.11
N VAL A 12 3.62 1.27 -0.24
CA VAL A 12 3.02 0.07 -0.81
C VAL A 12 3.06 0.09 -2.33
N LEU A 13 3.01 1.26 -2.98
CA LEU A 13 3.16 1.36 -4.45
C LEU A 13 4.49 0.79 -4.93
N PRO A 14 5.66 1.26 -4.46
CA PRO A 14 6.95 0.78 -4.96
C PRO A 14 7.11 -0.72 -4.73
N ILE A 15 6.73 -1.23 -3.55
CA ILE A 15 6.87 -2.64 -3.19
C ILE A 15 5.94 -3.52 -4.02
N SER A 16 4.69 -3.11 -4.19
CA SER A 16 3.71 -3.87 -4.98
C SER A 16 4.04 -3.83 -6.47
N LEU A 17 4.44 -2.67 -6.99
CA LEU A 17 4.87 -2.49 -8.37
C LEU A 17 6.16 -3.28 -8.65
N TYR A 18 7.09 -3.30 -7.69
CA TYR A 18 8.33 -4.06 -7.74
C TYR A 18 8.08 -5.58 -7.82
N LEU A 19 7.30 -6.14 -6.89
CA LEU A 19 6.98 -7.58 -6.89
C LEU A 19 6.24 -7.98 -8.16
N TYR A 20 5.43 -7.08 -8.69
CA TYR A 20 4.73 -7.28 -9.93
C TYR A 20 5.68 -7.26 -11.15
N ILE A 21 6.60 -6.29 -11.24
CA ILE A 21 7.56 -6.18 -12.35
C ILE A 21 8.54 -7.36 -12.37
N THR A 22 9.03 -7.78 -11.21
CA THR A 22 10.10 -8.78 -11.09
C THR A 22 9.62 -10.22 -11.22
N ARG A 23 8.38 -10.51 -10.82
CA ARG A 23 7.82 -11.88 -10.92
C ARG A 23 7.02 -12.14 -12.20
N MET A 24 6.88 -11.16 -13.09
CA MET A 24 6.06 -11.31 -14.29
C MET A 24 6.86 -11.17 -15.58
N GLY A 25 6.74 -12.18 -16.45
CA GLY A 25 7.00 -12.09 -17.88
C GLY A 25 5.97 -11.20 -18.58
N LYS A 26 5.57 -11.53 -19.82
CA LYS A 26 4.79 -10.69 -20.77
C LYS A 26 3.50 -10.02 -20.27
N ASP A 27 2.93 -10.39 -19.13
CA ASP A 27 1.57 -10.06 -18.71
C ASP A 27 1.50 -8.98 -17.61
N ARG A 28 2.15 -7.82 -17.90
CA ARG A 28 2.41 -6.72 -16.96
C ARG A 28 1.41 -5.55 -17.00
N ARG A 29 0.42 -5.58 -17.89
CA ARG A 29 -0.35 -4.37 -18.23
C ARG A 29 -1.26 -3.91 -17.09
N ASP A 30 -1.94 -4.83 -16.42
CA ASP A 30 -2.98 -4.49 -15.44
C ASP A 30 -2.44 -3.74 -14.21
N ALA A 31 -1.33 -4.18 -13.60
CA ALA A 31 -0.83 -3.51 -12.41
C ALA A 31 0.06 -2.31 -12.73
N LEU A 32 0.68 -2.25 -13.92
CA LEU A 32 1.29 -1.01 -14.39
C LEU A 32 0.22 0.06 -14.58
N PHE A 33 -0.91 -0.30 -15.19
CA PHE A 33 -2.04 0.61 -15.37
C PHE A 33 -2.65 1.02 -14.02
N THR A 34 -2.89 0.05 -13.12
CA THR A 34 -3.41 0.32 -11.78
C THR A 34 -2.45 1.21 -10.98
N GLY A 35 -1.15 0.90 -11.00
CA GLY A 35 -0.13 1.71 -10.31
C GLY A 35 -0.02 3.13 -10.89
N ALA A 36 -0.08 3.27 -12.22
CA ALA A 36 -0.10 4.58 -12.86
C ALA A 36 -1.36 5.39 -12.48
N ILE A 37 -2.54 4.75 -12.45
CA ILE A 37 -3.78 5.40 -11.98
C ILE A 37 -3.61 5.89 -10.55
N VAL A 38 -3.04 5.08 -9.65
CA VAL A 38 -2.80 5.50 -8.26
C VAL A 38 -1.91 6.74 -8.22
N LEU A 39 -0.80 6.78 -8.96
CA LEU A 39 0.07 7.96 -9.01
C LEU A 39 -0.65 9.21 -9.57
N ILE A 40 -1.43 9.04 -10.64
CA ILE A 40 -2.21 10.14 -11.23
C ILE A 40 -3.22 10.68 -10.22
N LEU A 41 -3.92 9.79 -9.50
CA LEU A 41 -4.88 10.19 -8.48
C LEU A 41 -4.23 10.85 -7.27
N MET A 42 -3.02 10.44 -6.88
CA MET A 42 -2.25 11.11 -5.83
C MET A 42 -1.92 12.54 -6.24
N PHE A 43 -1.44 12.72 -7.47
CA PHE A 43 -1.14 14.04 -8.01
C PHE A 43 -2.40 14.90 -8.12
N PHE A 44 -3.50 14.33 -8.61
CA PHE A 44 -4.79 15.02 -8.70
C PHE A 44 -5.29 15.47 -7.33
N ARG A 45 -5.21 14.61 -6.31
CA ARG A 45 -5.58 14.96 -4.93
C ARG A 45 -4.75 16.13 -4.42
N GLU A 46 -3.45 16.19 -4.72
CA GLU A 46 -2.61 17.30 -4.31
C GLU A 46 -2.97 18.61 -5.04
N ILE A 47 -3.34 18.53 -6.32
CA ILE A 47 -3.86 19.69 -7.05
C ILE A 47 -5.16 20.20 -6.41
N VAL A 48 -6.11 19.31 -6.11
CA VAL A 48 -7.36 19.67 -5.42
C VAL A 48 -7.07 20.28 -4.04
N SER A 49 -6.00 19.82 -3.39
CA SER A 49 -5.47 20.41 -2.17
C SER A 49 -5.02 21.85 -2.36
N LEU A 50 -4.45 22.24 -3.49
CA LEU A 50 -3.97 23.61 -3.71
C LEU A 50 -5.06 24.56 -4.22
N THR A 51 -6.14 24.04 -4.78
CA THR A 51 -7.24 24.85 -5.35
C THR A 51 -8.33 25.15 -4.33
N ASP A 52 -8.91 26.37 -4.38
CA ASP A 52 -10.01 26.78 -3.51
C ASP A 52 -11.38 26.58 -4.20
N VAL A 53 -11.75 25.31 -4.38
CA VAL A 53 -13.00 24.91 -5.05
C VAL A 53 -14.06 24.57 -4.01
N THR A 54 -15.31 24.96 -4.26
CA THR A 54 -16.46 24.54 -3.44
C THR A 54 -16.57 23.01 -3.42
N GLY A 55 -16.61 22.40 -2.23
CA GLY A 55 -16.62 20.94 -2.07
C GLY A 55 -15.23 20.28 -2.02
N ARG A 56 -14.16 21.05 -1.83
CA ARG A 56 -12.78 20.55 -1.67
C ARG A 56 -12.64 19.43 -0.65
N GLU A 57 -13.31 19.53 0.50
CA GLU A 57 -13.22 18.51 1.56
C GLU A 57 -13.80 17.16 1.11
N LEU A 58 -14.97 17.19 0.47
CA LEU A 58 -15.58 16.00 -0.11
C LEU A 58 -14.69 15.38 -1.19
N LEU A 59 -14.16 16.19 -2.12
CA LEU A 59 -13.27 15.70 -3.17
C LEU A 59 -12.00 15.06 -2.58
N LYS A 60 -11.41 15.68 -1.55
CA LYS A 60 -10.26 15.12 -0.83
C LYS A 60 -10.60 13.77 -0.20
N GLU A 61 -11.72 13.67 0.50
CA GLU A 61 -12.13 12.46 1.18
C GLU A 61 -12.39 11.30 0.19
N TYR A 62 -13.19 11.55 -0.85
CA TYR A 62 -13.45 10.55 -1.90
C TYR A 62 -12.17 10.15 -2.63
N SER A 63 -11.27 11.09 -2.92
CA SER A 63 -9.98 10.77 -3.55
C SER A 63 -9.10 9.90 -2.65
N ALA A 64 -9.10 10.13 -1.33
CA ALA A 64 -8.36 9.32 -0.38
C ALA A 64 -8.89 7.89 -0.33
N ILE A 65 -10.21 7.71 -0.28
CA ILE A 65 -10.86 6.39 -0.26
C ILE A 65 -10.60 5.65 -1.57
N LEU A 66 -10.72 6.34 -2.72
CA LEU A 66 -10.44 5.75 -4.03
C LEU A 66 -8.99 5.27 -4.14
N LEU A 67 -8.03 6.11 -3.71
CA LEU A 67 -6.61 5.75 -3.70
C LEU A 67 -6.35 4.49 -2.88
N LEU A 68 -6.99 4.42 -1.72
CA LEU A 68 -6.86 3.32 -0.79
C LEU A 68 -7.53 2.03 -1.32
N VAL A 69 -8.68 2.13 -1.99
CA VAL A 69 -9.33 1.01 -2.69
C VAL A 69 -8.43 0.46 -3.79
N LEU A 70 -7.82 1.33 -4.60
CA LEU A 70 -6.88 0.93 -5.64
C LEU A 70 -5.62 0.29 -5.07
N LEU A 71 -5.15 0.76 -3.92
CA LEU A 71 -4.04 0.16 -3.20
C LEU A 71 -4.35 -1.28 -2.78
N LEU A 72 -5.52 -1.51 -2.20
CA LEU A 72 -5.99 -2.85 -1.83
C LEU A 72 -6.11 -3.76 -3.05
N ILE A 73 -6.61 -3.25 -4.17
CA ILE A 73 -6.67 -3.99 -5.43
C ILE A 73 -5.27 -4.40 -5.89
N LEU A 74 -4.29 -3.48 -5.84
CA LEU A 74 -2.91 -3.75 -6.21
C LEU A 74 -2.27 -4.84 -5.32
N ILE A 75 -2.53 -4.79 -4.01
CA ILE A 75 -2.11 -5.81 -3.05
C ILE A 75 -2.78 -7.15 -3.39
N LEU A 76 -4.10 -7.18 -3.60
CA LEU A 76 -4.83 -8.42 -3.91
C LEU A 76 -4.39 -9.03 -5.24
N MET A 77 -4.17 -8.22 -6.28
CA MET A 77 -3.57 -8.65 -7.55
C MET A 77 -2.23 -9.35 -7.30
N SER A 78 -1.38 -8.73 -6.48
CA SER A 78 -0.08 -9.27 -6.10
C SER A 78 -0.24 -10.61 -5.39
N ILE A 79 -1.04 -10.67 -4.30
CA ILE A 79 -1.30 -11.90 -3.54
C ILE A 79 -1.83 -13.03 -4.45
N ARG A 80 -2.78 -12.73 -5.34
CA ARG A 80 -3.36 -13.73 -6.26
C ARG A 80 -2.29 -14.32 -7.17
N ARG A 81 -1.48 -13.46 -7.79
CA ARG A 81 -0.42 -13.90 -8.73
C ARG A 81 0.68 -14.66 -8.01
N LEU A 82 0.92 -14.38 -6.72
CA LEU A 82 1.87 -15.10 -5.90
C LEU A 82 1.47 -16.55 -5.60
N ARG A 83 0.17 -16.88 -5.71
CA ARG A 83 -0.35 -18.25 -5.54
C ARG A 83 -0.23 -19.09 -6.82
N PRO A 84 -0.03 -20.42 -6.70
CA PRO A 84 -0.05 -21.34 -7.84
C PRO A 84 -1.44 -21.35 -8.49
N GLU A 85 -1.50 -21.59 -9.80
CA GLU A 85 -2.71 -21.45 -10.63
C GLU A 85 -3.92 -22.19 -10.07
N ILE A 86 -3.69 -23.37 -9.51
CA ILE A 86 -4.72 -24.27 -8.98
C ILE A 86 -5.37 -23.72 -7.70
N SER A 87 -4.69 -22.84 -6.94
CA SER A 87 -5.21 -22.24 -5.70
C SER A 87 -5.52 -20.75 -5.83
N ARG A 88 -5.52 -20.21 -7.05
CA ARG A 88 -5.93 -18.84 -7.32
C ARG A 88 -7.44 -18.73 -7.21
N TYR A 89 -7.90 -17.78 -6.40
CA TYR A 89 -9.30 -17.38 -6.39
C TYR A 89 -9.68 -16.70 -7.73
N PRO A 90 -10.99 -16.64 -8.07
CA PRO A 90 -11.46 -16.03 -9.32
C PRO A 90 -11.00 -14.58 -9.45
N TYR A 91 -10.57 -14.16 -10.65
CA TYR A 91 -10.04 -12.81 -10.88
C TYR A 91 -10.97 -11.67 -10.41
N PRO A 92 -12.31 -11.73 -10.56
CA PRO A 92 -13.20 -10.66 -10.09
C PRO A 92 -13.12 -10.35 -8.60
N PHE A 93 -12.71 -11.32 -7.77
CA PHE A 93 -12.59 -11.12 -6.32
C PHE A 93 -11.49 -10.13 -5.93
N VAL A 94 -10.55 -9.85 -6.84
CA VAL A 94 -9.52 -8.83 -6.65
C VAL A 94 -10.14 -7.43 -6.56
N TYR A 95 -11.32 -7.22 -7.15
CA TYR A 95 -12.02 -5.93 -7.20
C TYR A 95 -13.04 -5.74 -6.08
N VAL A 96 -13.16 -6.69 -5.15
CA VAL A 96 -14.03 -6.59 -3.96
C VAL A 96 -13.85 -5.27 -3.19
N PRO A 97 -12.63 -4.70 -3.05
CA PRO A 97 -12.48 -3.40 -2.39
C PRO A 97 -13.31 -2.26 -2.98
N PHE A 98 -13.74 -2.32 -4.26
CA PHE A 98 -14.63 -1.29 -4.83
C PHE A 98 -15.99 -1.20 -4.14
N ILE A 99 -16.40 -2.25 -3.42
CA ILE A 99 -17.60 -2.23 -2.58
C ILE A 99 -17.51 -1.09 -1.55
N ILE A 100 -16.32 -0.75 -1.06
CA ILE A 100 -16.13 0.36 -0.12
C ILE A 100 -16.65 1.67 -0.69
N LEU A 101 -16.38 1.98 -1.97
CA LEU A 101 -16.88 3.20 -2.61
C LEU A 101 -18.41 3.23 -2.72
N LEU A 102 -19.03 2.07 -2.94
CA LEU A 102 -20.48 1.97 -3.05
C LEU A 102 -21.17 2.23 -1.70
N PHE A 103 -20.60 1.71 -0.61
CA PHE A 103 -21.19 1.83 0.72
C PHE A 103 -20.73 3.07 1.49
N TYR A 104 -19.66 3.73 1.07
CA TYR A 104 -19.11 4.89 1.76
C TYR A 104 -20.12 6.05 1.97
N PRO A 105 -21.02 6.41 1.03
CA PRO A 105 -22.03 7.44 1.26
C PRO A 105 -22.98 7.16 2.44
N LEU A 106 -23.18 5.90 2.81
CA LEU A 106 -24.01 5.51 3.98
C LEU A 106 -23.33 5.83 5.31
N VAL A 107 -22.01 6.01 5.28
CA VAL A 107 -21.16 6.24 6.44
C VAL A 107 -20.70 7.70 6.51
N GLN A 108 -20.79 8.41 5.38
CA GLN A 108 -20.44 9.81 5.25
C GLN A 108 -21.20 10.67 6.26
N GLY A 109 -20.48 11.55 6.97
CA GLY A 109 -21.03 12.41 8.02
C GLY A 109 -20.93 11.83 9.44
N THR A 110 -20.42 10.60 9.60
CA THR A 110 -20.11 10.02 10.91
C THR A 110 -18.61 9.84 11.09
N GLU A 111 -17.95 10.80 11.74
CA GLU A 111 -16.49 10.82 11.92
C GLU A 111 -15.96 9.52 12.55
N ALA A 112 -16.68 8.97 13.53
CA ALA A 112 -16.30 7.72 14.18
C ALA A 112 -16.23 6.52 13.22
N LEU A 113 -17.22 6.36 12.34
CA LEU A 113 -17.22 5.25 11.40
C LEU A 113 -16.20 5.46 10.28
N THR A 114 -16.04 6.69 9.79
CA THR A 114 -14.98 7.04 8.84
C THR A 114 -13.61 6.70 9.41
N ASN A 115 -13.33 7.07 10.67
CA ASN A 115 -12.06 6.75 11.34
C ASN A 115 -11.86 5.24 11.49
N ILE A 116 -12.90 4.48 11.87
CA ILE A 116 -12.82 3.01 11.96
C ILE A 116 -12.48 2.39 10.60
N ILE A 117 -13.09 2.86 9.51
CA ILE A 117 -12.80 2.39 8.15
C ILE A 117 -11.32 2.63 7.81
N PHE A 118 -10.80 3.82 8.09
CA PHE A 118 -9.39 4.14 7.86
C PHE A 118 -8.45 3.28 8.72
N ILE A 119 -8.71 3.11 10.02
CA ILE A 119 -7.96 2.22 10.91
C ILE A 119 -7.86 0.82 10.31
N ILE A 120 -9.00 0.23 9.95
CA ILE A 120 -9.07 -1.15 9.43
C ILE A 120 -8.25 -1.29 8.17
N ILE A 121 -8.35 -0.33 7.25
CA ILE A 121 -7.73 -0.46 5.95
C ILE A 121 -6.23 -0.18 6.01
N GLU A 122 -5.83 0.85 6.77
CA GLU A 122 -4.42 1.18 6.95
C GLU A 122 -3.70 0.08 7.73
N GLY A 123 -4.32 -0.43 8.80
CA GLY A 123 -3.82 -1.58 9.55
C GLY A 123 -3.75 -2.84 8.69
N GLY A 124 -4.78 -3.09 7.87
CA GLY A 124 -4.81 -4.20 6.90
C GLY A 124 -3.70 -4.11 5.85
N SER A 125 -3.31 -2.89 5.46
CA SER A 125 -2.21 -2.66 4.51
C SER A 125 -0.85 -2.96 5.12
N VAL A 126 -0.60 -2.51 6.37
CA VAL A 126 0.63 -2.83 7.10
C VAL A 126 0.72 -4.34 7.39
N LEU A 127 -0.38 -4.98 7.77
CA LEU A 127 -0.44 -6.44 7.95
C LEU A 127 -0.19 -7.19 6.64
N SER A 128 -0.74 -6.71 5.53
CA SER A 128 -0.48 -7.30 4.21
C SER A 128 1.00 -7.20 3.85
N LEU A 129 1.65 -6.06 4.14
CA LEU A 129 3.08 -5.88 3.95
C LEU A 129 3.90 -6.84 4.84
N LEU A 130 3.49 -7.06 6.09
CA LEU A 130 4.09 -8.04 6.98
C LEU A 130 4.02 -9.45 6.40
N PHE A 131 2.82 -9.89 6.00
CA PHE A 131 2.65 -11.22 5.42
C PHE A 131 3.43 -11.40 4.13
N LEU A 132 3.49 -10.34 3.32
CA LEU A 132 4.26 -10.36 2.08
C LEU A 132 5.75 -10.51 2.37
N THR A 133 6.27 -9.75 3.34
CA THR A 133 7.66 -9.81 3.79
C THR A 133 8.00 -11.20 4.34
N ILE A 134 7.12 -11.80 5.14
CA ILE A 134 7.29 -13.16 5.67
C ILE A 134 7.26 -14.19 4.53
N ALA A 135 6.29 -14.12 3.63
CA ALA A 135 6.14 -15.07 2.54
C ALA A 135 7.34 -15.10 1.58
N HIS A 136 8.04 -13.97 1.45
CA HIS A 136 9.20 -13.81 0.55
C HIS A 136 10.50 -13.62 1.32
N PHE A 137 10.53 -13.98 2.61
CA PHE A 137 11.66 -13.72 3.50
C PHE A 137 12.97 -14.29 2.96
N SER A 138 12.92 -15.43 2.26
CA SER A 138 14.11 -16.05 1.66
C SER A 138 14.73 -15.24 0.52
N LEU A 139 13.96 -14.39 -0.15
CA LEU A 139 14.34 -13.65 -1.37
C LEU A 139 14.92 -12.26 -1.10
N PHE A 140 14.81 -11.76 0.13
CA PHE A 140 15.43 -10.49 0.48
C PHE A 140 16.92 -10.73 0.78
N GLU A 141 17.80 -9.97 0.15
CA GLU A 141 19.22 -9.97 0.55
C GLU A 141 19.38 -9.41 1.97
N LYS A 142 18.65 -8.33 2.28
CA LYS A 142 18.67 -7.64 3.57
C LYS A 142 17.45 -7.98 4.42
N LYS A 143 17.25 -9.27 4.69
CA LYS A 143 16.08 -9.83 5.40
C LYS A 143 15.74 -9.09 6.70
N TRP A 144 16.76 -8.81 7.51
CA TRP A 144 16.60 -8.09 8.78
C TRP A 144 16.14 -6.65 8.60
N VAL A 145 16.58 -5.97 7.53
CA VAL A 145 16.14 -4.60 7.22
C VAL A 145 14.69 -4.59 6.77
N ALA A 146 14.25 -5.60 6.01
CA ALA A 146 12.85 -5.75 5.63
C ALA A 146 11.93 -5.98 6.84
N VAL A 147 12.35 -6.82 7.81
CA VAL A 147 11.58 -7.02 9.05
C VAL A 147 11.58 -5.77 9.92
N LEU A 148 12.73 -5.13 10.11
CA LEU A 148 12.85 -3.89 10.87
C LEU A 148 11.91 -2.81 10.31
N ASN A 149 11.88 -2.67 8.98
CA ASN A 149 10.99 -1.75 8.30
C ASN A 149 9.52 -2.02 8.65
N VAL A 150 9.04 -3.26 8.54
CA VAL A 150 7.65 -3.60 8.89
C VAL A 150 7.34 -3.27 10.35
N VAL A 151 8.27 -3.57 11.27
CA VAL A 151 8.10 -3.24 12.70
C VAL A 151 8.02 -1.72 12.90
N VAL A 152 8.91 -0.95 12.27
CA VAL A 152 8.92 0.51 12.34
C VAL A 152 7.63 1.12 11.79
N LEU A 153 7.14 0.63 10.65
CA LEU A 153 5.88 1.07 10.07
C LEU A 153 4.67 0.70 10.93
N PHE A 154 4.70 -0.48 11.55
CA PHE A 154 3.64 -0.91 12.46
C PHE A 154 3.61 -0.08 13.74
N LEU A 155 4.78 0.24 14.32
CA LEU A 155 4.88 1.15 15.45
C LEU A 155 4.36 2.55 15.09
N ALA A 156 4.75 3.07 13.93
CA ALA A 156 4.28 4.36 13.46
C ALA A 156 2.74 4.37 13.28
N TYR A 157 2.15 3.27 12.78
CA TYR A 157 0.70 3.09 12.68
C TYR A 157 0.02 3.08 14.06
N ILE A 158 0.59 2.36 15.04
CA ILE A 158 0.07 2.34 16.41
C ILE A 158 0.10 3.75 17.01
N PHE A 159 1.23 4.45 16.87
CA PHE A 159 1.32 5.81 17.40
C PHE A 159 0.31 6.73 16.73
N PHE A 160 0.16 6.71 15.41
CA PHE A 160 -0.80 7.57 14.71
C PHE A 160 -2.26 7.37 15.19
N TRP A 161 -2.71 6.12 15.32
CA TRP A 161 -4.12 5.85 15.64
C TRP A 161 -4.46 5.84 17.14
N PHE A 162 -3.48 5.57 18.00
CA PHE A 162 -3.69 5.42 19.44
C PHE A 162 -3.06 6.55 20.28
N GLU A 163 -2.36 7.51 19.65
CA GLU A 163 -1.71 8.66 20.31
C GLU A 163 -2.64 9.42 21.26
N PRO A 164 -3.85 9.89 20.89
CA PRO A 164 -4.61 10.77 21.78
C PRO A 164 -5.09 10.11 23.08
N GLN A 165 -5.15 8.77 23.14
CA GLN A 165 -5.83 8.04 24.21
C GLN A 165 -4.87 7.31 25.15
N PHE A 166 -3.68 6.93 24.67
CA PHE A 166 -2.78 6.04 25.41
C PHE A 166 -1.36 6.57 25.59
N PHE A 167 -0.92 7.52 24.75
CA PHE A 167 0.46 7.98 24.75
C PHE A 167 0.48 9.51 24.69
N ALA A 168 1.23 10.17 25.59
CA ALA A 168 1.60 11.58 25.40
C ALA A 168 2.66 11.71 24.29
N ALA A 169 2.43 11.00 23.18
CA ALA A 169 3.21 11.09 21.98
C ALA A 169 2.94 12.45 21.35
N GLU A 170 4.00 13.11 20.91
CA GLU A 170 3.88 14.29 20.08
C GLU A 170 3.90 13.87 18.61
N GLN A 171 3.17 14.63 17.77
CA GLN A 171 2.98 14.32 16.34
C GLN A 171 4.28 14.03 15.57
N TRP A 172 5.40 14.62 15.99
CA TRP A 172 6.69 14.40 15.32
C TRP A 172 7.20 12.96 15.46
N MET A 173 6.77 12.22 16.48
CA MET A 173 7.29 10.88 16.78
C MET A 173 6.83 9.86 15.75
N TRP A 174 5.53 9.81 15.45
CA TRP A 174 5.01 8.90 14.41
C TRP A 174 5.55 9.32 13.03
N GLN A 175 5.68 10.62 12.76
CA GLN A 175 6.23 11.14 11.50
C GLN A 175 7.70 10.73 11.30
N SER A 176 8.49 10.74 12.38
CA SER A 176 9.90 10.33 12.35
C SER A 176 10.04 8.83 12.12
N LEU A 177 9.28 8.00 12.85
CA LEU A 177 9.26 6.55 12.66
C LEU A 177 8.86 6.19 11.23
N LEU A 178 7.83 6.86 10.74
CA LEU A 178 7.33 6.70 9.38
C LEU A 178 8.38 7.07 8.32
N SER A 179 9.09 8.19 8.50
CA SER A 179 10.19 8.59 7.62
C SER A 179 11.32 7.57 7.61
N ILE A 180 11.67 7.01 8.78
CA ILE A 180 12.64 5.93 8.90
C ILE A 180 12.14 4.67 8.17
N GLY A 181 10.85 4.32 8.29
CA GLY A 181 10.22 3.23 7.55
C GLY A 181 10.32 3.41 6.04
N MET A 182 10.12 4.63 5.53
CA MET A 182 10.30 4.95 4.11
C MET A 182 11.75 4.77 3.62
N ILE A 183 12.71 5.28 4.39
CA ILE A 183 14.14 5.17 4.04
C ILE A 183 14.57 3.71 4.07
N THR A 184 14.20 2.97 5.11
CA THR A 184 14.54 1.55 5.26
C THR A 184 13.87 0.68 4.19
N SER A 185 12.65 1.00 3.76
CA SER A 185 12.02 0.39 2.59
C SER A 185 12.88 0.59 1.34
N SER A 186 13.29 1.83 1.08
CA SER A 186 14.11 2.15 -0.09
C SER A 186 15.46 1.42 -0.10
N ILE A 187 15.95 0.94 1.05
CA ILE A 187 17.21 0.18 1.21
C ILE A 187 16.99 -1.34 1.23
N ALA A 188 15.84 -1.80 1.72
CA ALA A 188 15.50 -3.22 1.82
C ALA A 188 15.08 -3.82 0.48
N PHE A 189 14.39 -3.03 -0.35
CA PHE A 189 13.84 -3.46 -1.63
C PHE A 189 14.66 -3.19 -2.92
N PRO A 190 15.76 -2.40 -2.97
CA PRO A 190 16.43 -2.02 -4.23
C PRO A 190 17.35 -3.12 -4.79
N VAL A 191 17.80 -4.10 -3.98
CA VAL A 191 18.86 -5.04 -4.42
C VAL A 191 18.32 -6.27 -5.16
N ILE A 192 17.01 -6.42 -5.27
CA ILE A 192 16.42 -7.57 -5.98
C ILE A 192 16.31 -7.29 -7.51
N LEU A 193 16.90 -6.20 -8.00
CA LEU A 193 17.01 -5.88 -9.43
C LEU A 193 18.15 -6.63 -10.16
N SER A 194 19.19 -7.08 -9.44
CA SER A 194 20.37 -7.71 -10.05
C SER A 194 20.19 -9.21 -10.36
N GLU A 195 19.31 -9.92 -9.64
CA GLU A 195 19.15 -11.39 -9.77
C GLU A 195 18.13 -11.85 -10.81
N THR A 196 17.35 -10.95 -11.43
CA THR A 196 16.41 -11.35 -12.50
C THR A 196 17.11 -11.81 -13.80
N ASN A 197 18.44 -11.71 -13.87
CA ASN A 197 19.27 -12.30 -14.93
C ASN A 197 19.61 -13.80 -14.71
N LEU A 198 19.18 -14.42 -13.59
CA LEU A 198 19.46 -15.84 -13.32
C LEU A 198 18.44 -16.83 -13.88
N TYR A 199 17.28 -16.37 -14.38
CA TYR A 199 16.45 -17.16 -15.28
C TYR A 199 16.95 -17.01 -16.73
N LYS A 200 18.22 -17.36 -16.96
CA LYS A 200 18.62 -17.82 -18.29
C LYS A 200 17.78 -19.07 -18.57
N GLU A 201 17.13 -19.07 -19.73
CA GLU A 201 16.34 -20.18 -20.26
C GLU A 201 17.07 -21.51 -19.99
N PRO A 202 16.38 -22.56 -19.49
CA PRO A 202 16.94 -23.89 -19.61
C PRO A 202 17.17 -24.13 -21.10
N ALA A 203 18.43 -24.34 -21.46
CA ALA A 203 18.84 -24.63 -22.82
C ALA A 203 17.88 -25.67 -23.41
N GLN A 204 17.15 -25.29 -24.45
CA GLN A 204 16.40 -26.22 -25.26
C GLN A 204 17.43 -27.14 -25.92
N LEU A 205 17.57 -28.36 -25.38
CA LEU A 205 18.28 -29.48 -25.99
C LEU A 205 17.33 -30.22 -26.92
#